data_AF-A0A5S5DM18-F1
#
_entry.id   AF-A0A5S5DM18-F1
#
_cell.length_a   1.000
_cell.length_b   1.000
_cell.length_c   1.000
_cell.angle_alpha   90.00
_cell.angle_beta   90.00
_cell.angle_gamma   90.00
#
_symmetry.space_group_name_H-M   'P 1'
#
loop_
_entity.id
_entity.type
_entity.pdbx_description
1 polymer ?
#
loop_
_entity_poly.entity_id
_entity_poly.type
_entity_poly.pdbx_seq_one_letter_code
_entity_poly.pdbx_strand_id
1 'polypeptide(L)'
;MGWFTVFKRKKDAVLPTAAAVQQAADTADTKVDTKRLNGASVHDGQGIFLIYNYLQQDFEEKGYHDALTSPDEGYKNDNIRLIRYDLEILIHQVKTYHASLMKDLEFHIHSRSRAGLIDLVDELKIKQTDLLAHIDKVRELEDSLQTNSGLCERAILAYKRGFMKGMASITHAHLLTKKF
;
A
#
# COMPACT_ATOMS: atom_id res chain seq x y z
N MET A 1 3.62 -46.50 -62.84
CA MET A 1 2.50 -46.62 -61.89
C MET A 1 1.81 -45.26 -61.87
N GLY A 2 0.96 -44.94 -62.86
CA GLY A 2 -0.50 -45.12 -62.82
C GLY A 2 -1.15 -43.99 -62.00
N TRP A 3 -2.16 -43.21 -62.39
CA TRP A 3 -3.07 -43.19 -63.53
C TRP A 3 -3.91 -41.87 -63.45
N PHE A 4 -4.36 -41.40 -64.62
CA PHE A 4 -5.51 -40.54 -64.93
C PHE A 4 -5.57 -39.01 -64.64
N THR A 5 -5.67 -38.32 -65.79
CA THR A 5 -6.38 -37.08 -66.16
C THR A 5 -7.75 -36.88 -65.47
N VAL A 6 -8.34 -35.68 -65.36
CA VAL A 6 -9.09 -34.98 -66.42
C VAL A 6 -9.50 -33.55 -66.00
N PHE A 7 -9.42 -32.64 -66.98
CA PHE A 7 -9.96 -31.27 -67.05
C PHE A 7 -11.43 -31.25 -67.55
N LYS A 8 -12.29 -30.36 -67.02
CA LYS A 8 -13.15 -29.37 -67.76
C LYS A 8 -14.22 -28.72 -66.85
N ARG A 9 -14.21 -27.38 -66.72
CA ARG A 9 -15.15 -26.34 -67.26
C ARG A 9 -16.63 -26.51 -66.87
N LYS A 10 -17.45 -25.48 -66.62
CA LYS A 10 -17.42 -24.02 -66.32
C LYS A 10 -18.92 -23.63 -66.19
N LYS A 11 -19.22 -22.45 -65.61
CA LYS A 11 -20.46 -21.63 -65.74
C LYS A 11 -21.62 -21.97 -64.79
N ASP A 12 -22.41 -21.06 -64.23
CA ASP A 12 -22.59 -19.59 -64.35
C ASP A 12 -23.14 -19.03 -63.02
N ALA A 13 -23.02 -17.71 -62.84
CA ALA A 13 -23.49 -16.94 -61.70
C ALA A 13 -25.02 -16.75 -61.67
N VAL A 14 -25.63 -16.84 -60.47
CA VAL A 14 -26.87 -16.15 -60.09
C VAL A 14 -26.85 -15.88 -58.57
N LEU A 15 -26.82 -14.61 -58.17
CA LEU A 15 -27.47 -14.07 -56.96
C LEU A 15 -28.75 -13.36 -57.45
N PRO A 16 -29.82 -13.09 -56.66
CA PRO A 16 -29.91 -13.13 -55.20
C PRO A 16 -31.21 -13.77 -54.65
N THR A 17 -31.28 -14.16 -53.36
CA THR A 17 -32.45 -13.85 -52.50
C THR A 17 -32.13 -14.07 -51.03
N ALA A 18 -32.69 -13.18 -50.20
CA ALA A 18 -32.46 -13.05 -48.77
C ALA A 18 -32.94 -14.26 -47.95
N ALA A 19 -32.04 -14.84 -47.16
CA ALA A 19 -32.35 -15.45 -45.87
C ALA A 19 -31.05 -15.73 -45.09
N ALA A 20 -30.99 -15.20 -43.86
CA ALA A 20 -30.16 -15.62 -42.74
C ALA A 20 -28.63 -15.63 -42.91
N VAL A 21 -27.99 -14.51 -42.56
CA VAL A 21 -26.59 -14.51 -42.11
C VAL A 21 -26.61 -14.55 -40.58
N GLN A 22 -26.30 -15.73 -40.03
CA GLN A 22 -26.04 -15.93 -38.61
C GLN A 22 -24.78 -15.17 -38.18
N GLN A 23 -24.89 -14.53 -37.03
CA GLN A 23 -23.87 -13.73 -36.37
C GLN A 23 -22.64 -14.57 -36.01
N ALA A 24 -21.47 -14.11 -36.46
CA ALA A 24 -20.19 -14.42 -35.86
C ALA A 24 -20.07 -13.64 -34.54
N ALA A 25 -20.11 -14.34 -33.40
CA ALA A 25 -19.75 -13.79 -32.11
C ALA A 25 -18.28 -14.09 -31.85
N ASP A 26 -17.43 -13.13 -32.22
CA ASP A 26 -16.02 -13.09 -31.86
C ASP A 26 -15.91 -12.32 -30.54
N THR A 27 -16.06 -13.01 -29.40
CA THR A 27 -15.84 -12.43 -28.07
C THR A 27 -14.35 -12.52 -27.73
N ALA A 28 -13.60 -11.53 -28.19
CA ALA A 28 -12.27 -11.24 -27.65
C ALA A 28 -12.44 -10.64 -26.24
N ASP A 29 -12.25 -11.48 -25.22
CA ASP A 29 -12.22 -11.13 -23.80
C ASP A 29 -11.08 -10.15 -23.51
N THR A 30 -11.33 -8.85 -23.70
CA THR A 30 -10.43 -7.80 -23.25
C THR A 30 -10.78 -7.50 -21.79
N LYS A 31 -10.23 -8.30 -20.87
CA LYS A 31 -10.26 -7.95 -19.44
C LYS A 31 -9.38 -6.71 -19.24
N VAL A 32 -10.02 -5.55 -19.28
CA VAL A 32 -9.38 -4.30 -18.86
C VAL A 32 -9.17 -4.37 -17.35
N ASP A 33 -7.91 -4.43 -16.91
CA ASP A 33 -7.51 -4.39 -15.51
C ASP A 33 -7.97 -3.08 -14.85
N THR A 34 -9.19 -3.09 -14.34
CA THR A 34 -9.84 -1.98 -13.62
C THR A 34 -9.17 -1.68 -12.28
N LYS A 35 -8.20 -2.49 -11.85
CA LYS A 35 -7.43 -2.30 -10.61
C LYS A 35 -6.53 -1.06 -10.63
N ARG A 36 -6.32 -0.44 -11.80
CA ARG A 36 -5.45 0.74 -11.98
C ARG A 36 -6.21 2.08 -11.98
N LEU A 37 -7.55 2.07 -11.92
CA LEU A 37 -8.37 3.29 -12.13
C LEU A 37 -9.32 3.65 -10.98
N ASN A 38 -9.31 2.89 -9.87
CA ASN A 38 -10.09 3.28 -8.70
C ASN A 38 -9.32 4.31 -7.86
N GLY A 39 -9.58 5.59 -8.17
CA GLY A 39 -9.37 6.65 -7.19
C GLY A 39 -10.31 6.44 -5.99
N ALA A 40 -9.76 6.68 -4.80
CA ALA A 40 -10.46 6.76 -3.52
C ALA A 40 -11.08 5.46 -2.98
N SER A 41 -10.22 4.50 -2.62
CA SER A 41 -10.49 3.55 -1.53
C SER A 41 -9.39 3.77 -0.48
N VAL A 42 -9.77 4.41 0.61
CA VAL A 42 -8.88 4.95 1.68
C VAL A 42 -8.40 3.84 2.65
N HIS A 43 -8.47 2.56 2.28
CA HIS A 43 -8.12 1.45 3.17
C HIS A 43 -7.21 0.37 2.59
N ASP A 44 -6.56 0.59 1.44
CA ASP A 44 -5.71 -0.43 0.80
C ASP A 44 -4.31 -0.62 1.44
N GLY A 45 -4.13 -0.25 2.72
CA GLY A 45 -2.85 -0.44 3.43
C GLY A 45 -1.68 0.28 2.76
N GLN A 46 -1.93 1.42 2.11
CA GLN A 46 -0.93 2.23 1.40
C GLN A 46 -0.84 3.64 1.96
N GLY A 47 0.25 4.34 1.65
CA GLY A 47 0.48 5.72 2.07
C GLY A 47 0.53 5.87 3.60
N ILE A 48 -0.03 6.98 4.12
CA ILE A 48 0.05 7.33 5.55
C ILE A 48 -0.48 6.25 6.51
N PHE A 49 -1.42 5.41 6.07
CA PHE A 49 -1.97 4.33 6.91
C PHE A 49 -0.93 3.26 7.27
N LEU A 50 0.12 3.08 6.47
CA LEU A 50 1.23 2.20 6.84
C LEU A 50 1.91 2.66 8.13
N ILE A 51 2.08 3.98 8.28
CA ILE A 51 2.69 4.57 9.47
C ILE A 51 1.77 4.38 10.67
N TYR A 52 0.47 4.65 10.53
CA TYR A 52 -0.49 4.45 11.61
C TYR A 52 -0.60 2.98 12.03
N ASN A 53 -0.64 2.06 11.07
CA ASN A 53 -0.72 0.62 11.36
C ASN A 53 0.52 0.15 12.14
N TYR A 54 1.72 0.62 11.76
CA TYR A 54 2.94 0.34 12.52
C TYR A 54 2.86 0.91 13.93
N LEU A 55 2.48 2.18 14.07
CA LEU A 55 2.36 2.83 15.36
C LEU A 55 1.32 2.20 16.27
N GLN A 56 0.28 1.55 15.72
CA GLN A 56 -0.78 0.86 16.46
C GLN A 56 -0.40 -0.54 16.97
N GLN A 57 0.74 -1.08 16.56
CA GLN A 57 1.22 -2.39 17.05
C GLN A 57 1.39 -2.40 18.57
N ASP A 58 1.30 -3.61 19.15
CA ASP A 58 1.49 -3.81 20.59
C ASP A 58 2.99 -3.85 20.95
N PHE A 59 3.58 -2.66 21.07
CA PHE A 59 4.96 -2.51 21.52
C PHE A 59 5.14 -2.90 23.00
N GLU A 60 4.07 -2.90 23.79
CA GLU A 60 4.16 -3.28 25.21
C GLU A 60 4.37 -4.78 25.35
N GLU A 61 3.59 -5.60 24.65
CA GLU A 61 3.78 -7.05 24.62
C GLU A 61 5.17 -7.41 24.09
N LYS A 62 5.63 -6.74 23.02
CA LYS A 62 6.99 -6.89 22.50
C LYS A 62 8.05 -6.59 23.58
N GLY A 63 7.94 -5.45 24.25
CA GLY A 63 8.88 -5.06 25.30
C GLY A 63 8.87 -6.05 26.48
N TYR A 64 7.71 -6.58 26.84
CA TYR A 64 7.58 -7.60 27.88
C TYR A 64 8.36 -8.87 27.53
N HIS A 65 8.17 -9.42 26.33
CA HIS A 65 8.89 -10.62 25.88
C HIS A 65 10.39 -10.39 25.71
N ASP A 66 10.80 -9.23 25.23
CA ASP A 66 12.20 -8.86 25.10
C ASP A 66 12.91 -8.87 26.47
N ALA A 67 12.27 -8.33 27.51
CA ALA A 67 12.81 -8.37 28.87
C ALA A 67 12.93 -9.79 29.43
N LEU A 68 11.98 -10.68 29.12
CA LEU A 68 12.07 -12.10 29.50
C LEU A 68 13.23 -12.83 28.81
N THR A 69 13.65 -12.35 27.63
CA THR A 69 14.72 -12.94 26.83
C THR A 69 16.10 -12.39 27.21
N SER A 70 16.24 -11.07 27.26
CA SER A 70 17.47 -10.38 27.65
C SER A 70 17.14 -9.17 28.55
N PRO A 71 17.24 -9.33 29.89
CA PRO A 71 16.87 -8.31 30.87
C PRO A 71 17.97 -7.25 31.09
N ASP A 72 18.57 -6.75 30.01
CA ASP A 72 19.64 -5.74 30.09
C ASP A 72 19.27 -4.42 29.40
N GLU A 73 19.86 -3.34 29.91
CA GLU A 73 19.62 -1.98 29.42
C GLU A 73 20.14 -1.77 27.99
N GLY A 74 21.21 -2.46 27.58
CA GLY A 74 21.76 -2.36 26.23
C GLY A 74 20.74 -2.85 25.20
N TYR A 75 20.24 -4.07 25.40
CA TYR A 75 19.23 -4.70 24.54
C TYR A 75 17.95 -3.86 24.44
N LYS A 76 17.47 -3.32 25.56
CA LYS A 76 16.31 -2.40 25.57
C LYS A 76 16.57 -1.16 24.70
N ASN A 77 17.72 -0.53 24.85
CA ASN A 77 18.05 0.71 24.14
C ASN A 77 18.25 0.46 22.64
N ASP A 78 18.84 -0.66 22.26
CA ASP A 78 18.99 -1.05 20.85
C ASP A 78 17.63 -1.31 20.20
N ASN A 79 16.71 -2.01 20.88
CA ASN A 79 15.37 -2.21 20.37
C ASN A 79 14.56 -0.91 20.24
N ILE A 80 14.72 0.05 21.16
CA ILE A 80 14.13 1.38 21.01
C ILE A 80 14.66 2.08 19.75
N ARG A 81 15.95 1.95 19.45
CA ARG A 81 16.54 2.49 18.21
C ARG A 81 15.98 1.80 16.97
N LEU A 82 15.82 0.48 17.00
CA LEU A 82 15.22 -0.28 15.90
C LEU A 82 13.78 0.18 15.61
N ILE A 83 12.95 0.35 16.66
CA ILE A 83 11.59 0.88 16.50
C ILE A 83 11.58 2.25 15.78
N ARG A 84 12.55 3.12 16.12
CA ARG A 84 12.69 4.41 15.47
C ARG A 84 13.12 4.30 14.01
N TYR A 85 14.11 3.45 13.71
CA TYR A 85 14.60 3.27 12.35
C TYR A 85 13.55 2.64 11.44
N ASP A 86 12.79 1.65 11.92
CA ASP A 86 11.67 1.06 11.19
C ASP A 86 10.64 2.13 10.82
N LEU A 87 10.31 3.01 11.76
CA LEU A 87 9.38 4.11 11.54
C LEU A 87 9.92 5.15 10.54
N GLU A 88 11.21 5.47 10.61
CA GLU A 88 11.90 6.34 9.64
C GLU A 88 11.85 5.75 8.23
N ILE A 89 12.11 4.45 8.08
CA ILE A 89 12.01 3.72 6.82
C ILE A 89 10.59 3.82 6.26
N LEU A 90 9.56 3.60 7.08
CA LEU A 90 8.16 3.69 6.66
C LEU A 90 7.81 5.12 6.19
N ILE A 91 8.25 6.15 6.91
CA ILE A 91 8.05 7.55 6.52
C ILE A 91 8.69 7.82 5.15
N HIS A 92 9.92 7.38 4.92
CA HIS A 92 10.59 7.53 3.63
C HIS A 92 9.86 6.81 2.48
N GLN A 93 9.37 5.60 2.72
CA GLN A 93 8.59 4.84 1.74
C GLN A 93 7.31 5.60 1.37
N VAL A 94 6.57 6.09 2.36
CA VAL A 94 5.33 6.83 2.15
C VAL A 94 5.57 8.16 1.43
N LYS A 95 6.63 8.91 1.78
CA LYS A 95 7.02 10.13 1.07
C LYS A 95 7.32 9.85 -0.41
N THR A 96 8.06 8.79 -0.69
CA THR A 96 8.40 8.37 -2.06
C THR A 96 7.14 8.02 -2.86
N TYR A 97 6.24 7.24 -2.24
CA TYR A 97 4.95 6.87 -2.84
C TYR A 97 4.10 8.11 -3.17
N HIS A 98 3.91 9.03 -2.22
CA HIS A 98 3.14 10.25 -2.45
C HIS A 98 3.77 11.18 -3.49
N ALA A 99 5.11 11.27 -3.54
CA ALA A 99 5.80 12.04 -4.57
C ALA A 99 5.59 11.47 -5.98
N SER A 100 5.54 10.14 -6.13
CA SER A 100 5.21 9.50 -7.40
C SER A 100 3.76 9.79 -7.81
N LEU A 101 2.81 9.60 -6.88
CA LEU A 101 1.38 9.87 -7.14
C LEU A 101 1.12 11.33 -7.51
N MET A 102 1.83 12.28 -6.90
CA MET A 102 1.69 13.69 -7.22
C MET A 102 2.06 13.96 -8.69
N LYS A 103 3.19 13.41 -9.16
CA LYS A 103 3.63 13.55 -10.56
C LYS A 103 2.61 12.97 -11.54
N ASP A 104 2.04 11.81 -11.20
CA ASP A 104 1.02 11.16 -12.04
C ASP A 104 -0.26 12.01 -12.12
N LEU A 105 -0.70 12.57 -10.99
CA LEU A 105 -1.86 13.49 -10.95
C LEU A 105 -1.59 14.75 -11.78
N GLU A 106 -0.43 15.38 -11.62
CA GLU A 106 -0.05 16.57 -12.38
C GLU A 106 -0.04 16.31 -13.89
N PHE A 107 0.53 15.16 -14.30
CA PHE A 107 0.53 14.75 -15.70
C PHE A 107 -0.90 14.59 -16.25
N HIS A 108 -1.78 13.91 -15.50
CA HIS A 108 -3.16 13.71 -15.91
C HIS A 108 -3.96 15.01 -15.93
N ILE A 109 -3.81 15.89 -14.93
CA ILE A 109 -4.43 17.22 -14.90
C ILE A 109 -4.03 18.00 -16.16
N HIS A 110 -2.74 18.05 -16.47
CA HIS A 110 -2.24 18.77 -17.65
C HIS A 110 -2.76 18.17 -18.96
N SER A 111 -2.73 16.84 -19.09
CA SER A 111 -3.22 16.15 -20.29
C SER A 111 -4.72 16.33 -20.52
N ARG A 112 -5.54 16.29 -19.46
CA ARG A 112 -7.00 16.37 -19.55
C ARG A 112 -7.48 17.80 -19.74
N SER A 113 -6.76 18.77 -19.16
CA SER A 113 -6.98 20.19 -19.40
C SER A 113 -6.78 20.55 -20.87
N ARG A 114 -5.70 20.06 -21.51
CA ARG A 114 -5.49 20.26 -22.96
C ARG A 114 -6.57 19.62 -23.83
N ALA A 115 -7.22 18.56 -23.36
CA ALA A 115 -8.32 17.90 -24.05
C ALA A 115 -9.69 18.55 -23.78
N GLY A 116 -9.76 19.61 -22.96
CA GLY A 116 -11.02 20.28 -22.61
C GLY A 116 -11.92 19.50 -21.64
N LEU A 117 -11.39 18.49 -20.96
CA LEU A 117 -12.15 17.65 -20.02
C LEU A 117 -12.21 18.31 -18.63
N ILE A 118 -12.98 19.40 -18.52
CA ILE A 118 -13.00 20.28 -17.34
C ILE A 118 -13.43 19.54 -16.07
N ASP A 119 -14.55 18.82 -16.11
CA ASP A 119 -15.08 18.11 -14.93
C ASP A 119 -14.05 17.12 -14.34
N LEU A 120 -13.37 16.37 -15.23
CA LEU A 120 -12.34 15.42 -14.81
C LEU A 120 -11.10 16.12 -14.25
N VAL A 121 -10.74 17.28 -14.79
CA VAL A 121 -9.64 18.10 -14.25
C VAL A 121 -9.97 18.56 -12.82
N ASP A 122 -11.21 18.98 -12.57
CA ASP A 122 -11.61 19.44 -11.25
C ASP A 122 -11.67 18.28 -10.25
N GLU A 123 -12.14 17.09 -10.65
CA GLU A 123 -12.01 15.88 -9.83
C GLU A 123 -10.55 15.55 -9.48
N LEU A 124 -9.64 15.66 -10.46
CA LEU A 124 -8.21 15.38 -10.22
C LEU A 124 -7.57 16.42 -9.30
N LYS A 125 -7.98 17.70 -9.36
CA LYS A 125 -7.51 18.74 -8.44
C LYS A 125 -7.99 18.52 -7.01
N ILE A 126 -9.21 18.01 -6.82
CA ILE A 126 -9.70 17.63 -5.49
C ILE A 126 -8.80 16.52 -4.93
N LYS A 127 -8.54 15.46 -5.70
CA LYS A 127 -7.63 14.38 -5.31
C LYS A 127 -6.20 14.86 -5.03
N GLN A 128 -5.73 15.85 -5.80
CA GLN A 128 -4.43 16.49 -5.56
C GLN A 128 -4.41 17.22 -4.21
N THR A 129 -5.49 17.92 -3.87
CA THR A 129 -5.65 18.63 -2.59
C THR A 129 -5.61 17.65 -1.42
N ASP A 130 -6.33 16.52 -1.52
CA ASP A 130 -6.30 15.47 -0.49
C ASP A 130 -4.89 14.86 -0.34
N LEU A 131 -4.20 14.63 -1.46
CA LEU A 131 -2.82 14.12 -1.44
C LEU A 131 -1.85 15.11 -0.78
N LEU A 132 -2.02 16.41 -1.00
CA LEU A 132 -1.23 17.44 -0.31
C LEU A 132 -1.46 17.41 1.20
N ALA A 133 -2.72 17.29 1.64
CA ALA A 133 -3.04 17.16 3.05
C ALA A 133 -2.39 15.90 3.67
N HIS A 134 -2.35 14.79 2.94
CA HIS A 134 -1.64 13.58 3.39
C HIS A 134 -0.13 13.79 3.49
N ILE A 135 0.48 14.47 2.51
CA ILE A 135 1.92 14.80 2.54
C ILE A 135 2.25 15.67 3.76
N ASP A 136 1.42 16.66 4.07
CA ASP A 136 1.62 17.53 5.23
C ASP A 136 1.50 16.73 6.54
N LYS A 137 0.56 15.79 6.63
CA LYS A 137 0.48 14.89 7.79
C LYS A 137 1.68 13.98 7.94
N VAL A 138 2.26 13.50 6.84
CA VAL A 138 3.50 12.71 6.88
C VAL A 138 4.68 13.56 7.35
N ARG A 139 4.74 14.85 6.98
CA ARG A 139 5.75 15.79 7.51
C ARG A 139 5.59 16.02 9.01
N GLU A 140 4.36 16.23 9.50
CA GLU A 140 4.10 16.34 10.94
C GLU A 140 4.59 15.08 11.70
N LEU A 141 4.40 13.89 11.14
CA LEU A 141 4.88 12.64 11.73
C LEU A 141 6.42 12.56 11.73
N GLU A 142 7.07 12.98 10.65
CA GLU A 142 8.54 13.06 10.55
C GLU A 142 9.12 14.02 11.61
N ASP A 143 8.52 15.19 11.77
CA ASP A 143 8.92 16.17 12.78
C ASP A 143 8.71 15.63 14.21
N SER A 144 7.60 14.91 14.44
CA SER A 144 7.34 14.25 15.74
C SER A 144 8.38 13.18 16.07
N LEU A 145 8.87 12.45 15.05
CA LEU A 145 9.92 11.44 15.21
C LEU A 145 11.27 12.08 15.55
N GLN A 146 11.62 13.19 14.90
CA GLN A 146 12.86 13.92 15.17
C GLN A 146 12.88 14.56 16.56
N THR A 147 11.74 15.10 16.99
CA THR A 147 11.58 15.72 18.31
C THR A 147 11.32 14.72 19.44
N ASN A 148 11.15 13.43 19.13
CA ASN A 148 10.76 12.37 20.08
C ASN A 148 9.44 12.69 20.81
N SER A 149 8.44 13.19 20.09
CA SER A 149 7.17 13.61 20.65
C SER A 149 5.98 12.93 19.96
N GLY A 150 4.78 13.13 20.52
CA GLY A 150 3.53 12.76 19.87
C GLY A 150 3.31 11.25 19.73
N LEU A 151 2.82 10.82 18.56
CA LEU A 151 2.44 9.42 18.34
C LEU A 151 3.64 8.47 18.33
N CYS A 152 4.82 8.94 17.90
CA CYS A 152 6.07 8.19 17.92
C CYS A 152 6.50 7.88 19.36
N GLU A 153 6.36 8.86 20.24
CA GLU A 153 6.69 8.71 21.67
C GLU A 153 5.82 7.64 22.33
N ARG A 154 4.53 7.56 21.97
CA ARG A 154 3.60 6.54 22.47
C ARG A 154 4.15 5.12 22.29
N ALA A 155 4.66 4.80 21.10
CA ALA A 155 5.21 3.47 20.78
C ALA A 155 6.44 3.15 21.66
N ILE A 156 7.34 4.14 21.82
CA ILE A 156 8.54 4.00 22.64
C ILE A 156 8.18 3.84 24.13
N LEU A 157 7.20 4.60 24.63
CA LEU A 157 6.73 4.50 26.01
C LEU A 157 6.05 3.16 26.28
N ALA A 158 5.23 2.68 25.35
CA ALA A 158 4.61 1.36 25.44
C ALA A 158 5.67 0.26 25.53
N TYR A 159 6.69 0.31 24.67
CA TYR A 159 7.82 -0.61 24.72
C TYR A 159 8.54 -0.60 26.07
N LYS A 160 8.93 0.60 26.54
CA LYS A 160 9.60 0.75 27.85
C LYS A 160 8.75 0.21 29.00
N ARG A 161 7.43 0.47 28.98
CA ARG A 161 6.49 -0.04 29.98
C ARG A 161 6.44 -1.57 29.98
N GLY A 162 6.33 -2.17 28.79
CA GLY A 162 6.38 -3.62 28.62
C GLY A 162 7.65 -4.24 29.18
N PHE A 163 8.79 -3.66 28.82
CA PHE A 163 10.09 -4.11 29.31
C PHE A 163 10.19 -4.08 30.84
N MET A 164 9.76 -2.98 31.47
CA MET A 164 9.72 -2.89 32.94
C MET A 164 8.80 -3.93 33.57
N LYS A 165 7.65 -4.24 32.96
CA LYS A 165 6.75 -5.31 33.42
C LYS A 165 7.44 -6.68 33.34
N GLY A 166 8.17 -6.95 32.26
CA GLY A 166 8.94 -8.19 32.12
C GLY A 166 10.01 -8.32 33.21
N MET A 167 10.78 -7.26 33.47
CA MET A 167 11.76 -7.21 34.55
C MET A 167 11.14 -7.46 35.93
N ALA A 168 9.99 -6.83 36.21
CA ALA A 168 9.26 -7.05 37.45
C ALA A 168 8.80 -8.51 37.58
N SER A 169 8.30 -9.11 36.49
CA SER A 169 7.85 -10.51 36.50
C SER A 169 8.99 -11.49 36.79
N ILE A 170 10.19 -11.28 36.25
CA ILE A 170 11.40 -12.05 36.55
C ILE A 170 11.71 -11.97 38.04
N THR A 171 11.65 -10.76 38.61
CA THR A 171 11.90 -10.51 40.03
C THR A 171 10.88 -11.24 40.92
N HIS A 172 9.59 -11.13 40.59
CA HIS A 172 8.52 -11.85 41.29
C HIS A 172 8.72 -13.37 41.22
N ALA A 173 9.09 -13.90 40.05
CA ALA A 173 9.28 -15.33 39.83
C ALA A 173 10.49 -15.90 40.58
N HIS A 174 11.57 -15.13 40.76
CA HIS A 174 12.81 -15.62 41.38
C HIS A 174 12.94 -15.32 42.87
N LEU A 175 12.46 -14.15 43.33
CA LEU A 175 12.67 -13.69 44.71
C LEU A 175 11.46 -13.85 45.62
N LEU A 176 10.24 -13.69 45.10
CA LEU A 176 9.03 -13.65 45.95
C LEU A 176 8.31 -15.00 46.07
N THR A 177 8.65 -15.96 45.22
CA THR A 177 8.20 -17.37 45.32
C THR A 177 9.14 -18.24 46.15
N LYS A 178 10.37 -17.77 46.40
CA LYS A 178 11.37 -18.51 47.16
C LYS A 178 11.05 -18.39 48.65
N LYS A 179 10.50 -19.47 49.23
CA LYS A 179 10.31 -19.55 50.68
C LYS A 179 11.68 -19.52 51.35
N PHE A 180 11.94 -18.49 52.15
CA PHE A 180 13.05 -18.44 53.09
C PHE A 180 12.72 -19.26 54.34
#